data_AF-A0A6G2G2E2-F1
#
_entry.id   AF-A0A6G2G2E2-F1
#
_cell.length_a   1.000
_cell.length_b   1.000
_cell.length_c   1.000
_cell.angle_alpha   90.00
_cell.angle_beta   90.00
_cell.angle_gamma   90.00
#
_symmetry.space_group_name_H-M   'P 1'
#
loop_
_entity.id
_entity.type
_entity.pdbx_description
1 polymer ?
#
loop_
_entity_poly.entity_id
_entity_poly.type
_entity_poly.pdbx_seq_one_letter_code
_entity_poly.pdbx_strand_id
1 'polypeptide(L)'
;MRDDPEGARTAMRRLGLLGRGRGDARADEPVAGGWETAREAAGDSVLVVNANDADERNRTDRTLTEGDAGGVVDAAMAVGHLLDAEDVV
;
A
#
# COMPACT_ATOMS: atom_id res chain seq x y z
N MET A 1 -12.58 15.34 3.48
CA MET A 1 -12.10 14.29 4.38
C MET A 1 -10.59 14.45 4.49
N ARG A 2 -10.14 15.43 5.27
CA ARG A 2 -8.72 15.68 5.57
C ARG A 2 -8.63 15.86 7.08
N ASP A 3 -7.58 15.30 7.67
CA ASP A 3 -7.14 15.40 9.07
C ASP A 3 -7.65 14.37 10.09
N ASP A 4 -7.84 13.09 9.71
CA ASP A 4 -7.88 12.00 10.71
C ASP A 4 -7.06 10.77 10.28
N PRO A 5 -5.72 10.84 10.37
CA PRO A 5 -4.85 9.70 10.06
C PRO A 5 -5.13 8.50 10.94
N GLU A 6 -5.47 8.71 12.22
CA GLU A 6 -5.69 7.63 13.17
C GLU A 6 -7.03 6.90 12.91
N GLY A 7 -8.07 7.64 12.55
CA GLY A 7 -9.32 7.08 12.05
C GLY A 7 -9.13 6.32 10.75
N ALA A 8 -8.30 6.81 9.82
CA ALA A 8 -7.95 6.10 8.60
C ALA A 8 -7.22 4.78 8.89
N ARG A 9 -6.28 4.75 9.85
CA ARG A 9 -5.60 3.51 10.28
C ARG A 9 -6.58 2.52 10.90
N THR A 10 -7.45 3.01 11.78
CA THR A 10 -8.49 2.18 12.41
C THR A 10 -9.42 1.58 11.35
N ALA A 11 -9.80 2.35 10.34
CA ALA A 11 -10.57 1.86 9.21
C ALA A 11 -9.82 0.79 8.41
N MET A 12 -8.52 0.99 8.13
CA MET A 12 -7.69 0.01 7.41
C MET A 12 -7.56 -1.32 8.15
N ARG A 13 -7.37 -1.29 9.49
CA ARG A 13 -7.39 -2.51 10.31
C ARG A 13 -8.72 -3.26 10.17
N ARG A 14 -9.84 -2.54 10.20
CA ARG A 14 -11.19 -3.13 10.11
C ARG A 14 -11.53 -3.66 8.73
N LEU A 15 -11.02 -3.03 7.67
CA LEU A 15 -11.22 -3.48 6.29
C LEU A 15 -10.61 -4.86 6.04
N GLY A 16 -9.58 -5.24 6.80
CA GLY A 16 -8.95 -6.56 6.67
C GLY A 16 -8.35 -6.79 5.28
N LEU A 17 -7.87 -5.72 4.62
CA LEU A 17 -7.31 -5.82 3.28
C LEU A 17 -6.09 -6.74 3.29
N LEU A 18 -6.06 -7.71 2.37
CA LEU A 18 -4.95 -8.65 2.19
C LEU A 18 -4.05 -8.21 1.04
N GLY A 19 -2.81 -8.72 1.07
CA GLY A 19 -1.84 -8.55 0.00
C GLY A 19 -2.36 -9.10 -1.33
N ARG A 20 -2.15 -8.36 -2.42
CA ARG A 20 -2.60 -8.74 -3.77
C ARG A 20 -1.48 -9.22 -4.67
N GLY A 21 -0.23 -9.05 -4.22
CA GLY A 21 0.94 -9.56 -4.94
C GLY A 21 0.98 -11.08 -4.94
N ARG A 22 1.58 -11.65 -5.98
CA ARG A 22 1.90 -13.08 -5.98
C ARG A 22 2.96 -13.36 -4.92
N GLY A 23 2.67 -14.29 -4.01
CA GLY A 23 3.61 -14.67 -2.94
C GLY A 23 3.77 -13.58 -1.88
N ASP A 24 2.78 -12.69 -1.76
CA ASP A 24 2.78 -11.63 -0.77
C ASP A 24 2.86 -12.20 0.66
N ALA A 25 3.74 -11.64 1.48
CA ALA A 25 3.91 -12.05 2.87
C ALA A 25 2.65 -11.82 3.72
N ARG A 26 1.71 -11.00 3.23
CA ARG A 26 0.42 -10.69 3.85
C ARG A 26 -0.74 -11.25 3.02
N ALA A 27 -0.55 -12.38 2.33
CA ALA A 27 -1.60 -13.04 1.57
C ALA A 27 -2.75 -13.57 2.45
N ASP A 28 -2.44 -13.98 3.69
CA ASP A 28 -3.40 -14.60 4.61
C ASP A 28 -3.66 -13.77 5.87
N GLU A 29 -3.04 -12.59 5.98
CA GLU A 29 -3.16 -11.68 7.12
C GLU A 29 -3.31 -10.23 6.65
N PRO A 30 -4.03 -9.36 7.39
CA PRO A 30 -4.24 -7.97 6.97
C PRO A 30 -2.91 -7.22 6.74
N VAL A 31 -2.82 -6.46 5.65
CA VAL A 31 -1.65 -5.64 5.29
C VAL A 31 -1.33 -4.58 6.35
N ALA A 32 -2.37 -4.10 7.06
CA ALA A 32 -2.23 -3.09 8.12
C ALA A 32 -1.23 -3.49 9.22
N GLY A 33 -1.15 -4.78 9.59
CA GLY A 33 -0.17 -5.23 10.58
C GLY A 33 1.28 -5.11 10.10
N GLY A 34 1.53 -5.34 8.81
CA GLY A 34 2.86 -5.14 8.22
C GLY A 34 3.23 -3.66 8.14
N TRP A 35 2.27 -2.82 7.80
CA TRP A 35 2.43 -1.37 7.80
C TRP A 35 2.77 -0.78 9.17
N GLU A 36 2.12 -1.26 10.23
CA GLU A 36 2.43 -0.86 11.61
C GLU A 36 3.84 -1.28 12.00
N THR A 37 4.21 -2.53 11.70
CA THR A 37 5.56 -3.04 11.96
C THR A 37 6.62 -2.17 11.26
N ALA A 38 6.38 -1.77 10.01
CA ALA A 38 7.30 -0.94 9.25
C ALA A 38 7.41 0.48 9.83
N ARG A 39 6.28 1.07 10.25
CA ARG A 39 6.23 2.40 10.87
C ARG A 39 6.90 2.46 12.24
N GLU A 40 6.76 1.41 13.04
CA GLU A 40 7.34 1.31 14.38
C GLU A 40 8.84 0.97 14.36
N ALA A 41 9.36 0.54 13.21
CA ALA A 41 10.78 0.29 13.02
C ALA A 41 11.57 1.61 13.10
N ALA A 42 12.83 1.50 13.53
CA ALA A 42 13.72 2.65 13.58
C ALA A 42 14.22 3.02 12.17
N GLY A 43 14.27 4.32 11.88
CA GLY A 43 14.78 4.88 10.63
C GLY A 43 13.67 5.48 9.76
N ASP A 44 14.09 6.02 8.63
CA ASP A 44 13.18 6.67 7.68
C ASP A 44 12.43 5.62 6.86
N SER A 45 11.11 5.77 6.78
CA SER A 45 10.27 4.78 6.11
C SER A 45 10.04 5.16 4.64
N VAL A 46 10.11 4.15 3.77
CA VAL A 46 9.88 4.29 2.32
C VAL A 46 8.74 3.36 1.93
N LEU A 47 7.76 3.91 1.21
CA LEU A 47 6.68 3.13 0.61
C LEU A 47 7.05 2.77 -0.82
N VAL A 48 7.11 1.48 -1.13
CA VAL A 48 7.37 0.99 -2.48
C VAL A 48 6.08 0.45 -3.10
N VAL A 49 5.67 1.03 -4.22
CA VAL A 49 4.58 0.53 -5.07
C VAL A 49 5.16 -0.47 -6.05
N ASN A 50 5.04 -1.76 -5.72
CA ASN A 50 5.52 -2.81 -6.60
C ASN A 50 4.59 -2.99 -7.80
N ALA A 51 4.98 -2.47 -8.96
CA ALA A 51 4.31 -2.65 -10.25
C ALA A 51 5.13 -3.53 -11.23
N ASN A 52 5.98 -4.41 -10.72
CA ASN A 52 6.92 -5.20 -11.53
C ASN A 52 6.22 -6.19 -12.49
N ASP A 53 5.02 -6.67 -12.13
CA ASP A 53 4.17 -7.60 -12.92
C ASP A 53 4.96 -8.65 -13.72
N ALA A 54 5.82 -9.42 -13.02
CA ALA A 54 6.83 -10.27 -13.65
C ALA A 54 6.28 -11.45 -14.47
N ASP A 55 5.04 -11.87 -14.21
CA ASP A 55 4.36 -12.93 -14.95
C ASP A 55 3.42 -12.27 -15.97
N GLU A 56 3.81 -12.25 -17.24
CA GLU A 56 3.05 -11.62 -18.34
C GLU A 56 1.60 -12.11 -18.52
N ARG A 57 1.23 -13.22 -17.88
CA ARG A 57 -0.16 -13.71 -17.84
C ARG A 57 -1.00 -12.93 -16.83
N ASN A 58 -0.37 -12.41 -15.79
CA ASN A 58 -0.93 -11.40 -14.91
C ASN A 58 -0.63 -10.04 -15.52
N ARG A 59 -1.68 -9.25 -15.78
CA ARG A 59 -1.55 -7.91 -16.35
C ARG A 59 -2.34 -6.90 -15.51
N THR A 60 -2.58 -7.24 -14.24
CA THR A 60 -3.48 -6.47 -13.38
C THR A 60 -2.88 -5.10 -13.09
N ASP A 61 -1.61 -5.06 -12.69
CA ASP A 61 -0.90 -3.82 -12.36
C ASP A 61 -0.75 -2.96 -13.62
N ARG A 62 -0.41 -3.60 -14.75
CA ARG A 62 -0.37 -2.92 -16.05
C ARG A 62 -1.72 -2.33 -16.44
N THR A 63 -2.82 -3.07 -16.28
CA THR A 63 -4.16 -2.60 -16.63
C THR A 63 -4.56 -1.41 -15.76
N LEU A 64 -4.26 -1.45 -14.46
CA LEU A 64 -4.52 -0.35 -13.53
C LEU A 64 -3.68 0.88 -13.84
N THR A 65 -2.38 0.71 -14.09
CA THR A 65 -1.48 1.83 -14.37
C THR A 65 -1.71 2.44 -15.75
N GLU A 66 -2.07 1.66 -16.77
CA GLU A 66 -2.44 2.19 -18.10
C GLU A 66 -3.86 2.78 -18.11
N GLY A 67 -4.78 2.28 -17.29
CA GLY A 67 -6.19 2.71 -17.25
C GLY A 67 -6.49 3.88 -16.30
N ASP A 68 -5.80 3.94 -15.16
CA ASP A 68 -5.98 4.96 -14.11
C ASP A 68 -4.69 5.20 -13.30
N ALA A 69 -3.63 5.64 -13.98
CA ALA A 69 -2.38 6.03 -13.32
C ALA A 69 -2.59 7.06 -12.19
N GLY A 70 -3.54 7.99 -12.37
CA GLY A 70 -3.85 9.03 -11.39
C GLY A 70 -4.37 8.44 -10.09
N GLY A 71 -5.30 7.49 -10.15
CA GLY A 71 -5.81 6.78 -8.97
C GLY A 71 -4.74 5.97 -8.25
N VAL A 72 -3.82 5.34 -8.99
CA VAL A 72 -2.69 4.60 -8.40
C VAL A 72 -1.76 5.54 -7.62
N VAL A 73 -1.39 6.67 -8.21
CA VAL A 73 -0.52 7.66 -7.55
C VAL A 73 -1.22 8.30 -6.35
N ASP A 74 -2.50 8.69 -6.47
CA ASP A 74 -3.25 9.27 -5.35
C ASP A 74 -3.36 8.29 -4.17
N ALA A 75 -3.66 7.02 -4.44
CA ALA A 75 -3.68 5.98 -3.43
C ALA A 75 -2.30 5.77 -2.79
N ALA A 76 -1.22 5.74 -3.57
CA ALA A 76 0.14 5.61 -3.06
C ALA A 76 0.52 6.79 -2.14
N MET A 77 0.18 8.02 -2.53
CA MET A 77 0.44 9.20 -1.70
C MET A 77 -0.41 9.20 -0.42
N ALA A 78 -1.68 8.77 -0.50
CA ALA A 78 -2.54 8.66 0.66
C ALA A 78 -2.01 7.63 1.67
N VAL A 79 -1.53 6.48 1.18
CA VAL A 79 -0.89 5.45 2.04
C VAL A 79 0.45 5.96 2.56
N GLY A 80 1.28 6.61 1.75
CA GLY A 80 2.54 7.20 2.21
C GLY A 80 2.33 8.15 3.38
N HIS A 81 1.34 9.04 3.27
CA HIS A 81 0.96 9.94 4.35
C HIS A 81 0.41 9.20 5.59
N LEU A 82 -0.38 8.14 5.39
CA LEU A 82 -0.90 7.31 6.48
C LEU A 82 0.23 6.65 7.29
N LEU A 83 1.29 6.24 6.60
CA LEU A 83 2.42 5.53 7.20
C LEU A 83 3.51 6.46 7.71
N ASP A 84 3.49 7.74 7.31
CA ASP A 84 4.58 8.71 7.54
C ASP A 84 5.86 8.27 6.81
N ALA A 85 5.66 7.80 5.57
CA ALA A 85 6.73 7.50 4.64
C ALA A 85 7.32 8.81 4.10
N GLU A 86 8.64 8.92 4.16
CA GLU A 86 9.36 10.08 3.64
C GLU A 86 9.41 10.06 2.12
N ASP A 87 9.51 8.85 1.55
CA ASP A 87 9.52 8.63 0.11
C ASP A 87 8.46 7.61 -0.34
N VAL A 88 7.95 7.83 -1.55
CA VAL A 88 7.07 6.91 -2.28
C VAL A 88 7.72 6.62 -3.63
N VAL A 89 8.01 5.35 -3.91
CA VAL A 89 8.73 4.87 -5.11
C VAL A 89 7.96 3.82 -5.88
#